data_AF-Q1I4T0-F1
#
_entry.id   AF-Q1I4T0-F1
#
_cell.length_a   1.000
_cell.length_b   1.000
_cell.length_c   1.000
_cell.angle_alpha   90.00
_cell.angle_beta   90.00
_cell.angle_gamma   90.00
#
_symmetry.space_group_name_H-M   'P 1'
#
loop_
_entity.id
_entity.type
_entity.pdbx_description
1 polymer ?
#
loop_
_entity_poly.entity_id
_entity_poly.type
_entity_poly.pdbx_seq_one_letter_code
_entity_poly.pdbx_strand_id
1 'polypeptide(L)'
;MRVSEAGMTLLEVLLAMTVLALGVFASAALQLRSLQVSDSAHLDAQAVQLAQRLLETARAAGTLTASDEAAWRRQVVEVLGSSAEGRVSRAAGGLSLELNWSAPGEAHRPSLNLQGRVLP
;
A
#
# COMPACT_ATOMS: atom_id res chain seq x y z
N MET A 1 52.08 -23.39 -30.94
CA MET A 1 51.60 -21.99 -30.80
C MET A 1 51.56 -21.68 -29.31
N ARG A 2 52.31 -20.67 -28.83
CA ARG A 2 52.22 -20.22 -27.43
C ARG A 2 51.29 -19.02 -27.39
N VAL A 3 50.23 -19.10 -26.60
CA VAL A 3 49.33 -17.97 -26.32
C VAL A 3 50.05 -17.09 -25.29
N SER A 4 50.23 -15.80 -25.59
CA SER A 4 50.77 -14.86 -24.61
C SER A 4 49.70 -14.57 -23.56
N GLU A 5 49.95 -14.95 -22.31
CA GLU A 5 49.15 -14.50 -21.17
C GLU A 5 49.48 -13.03 -20.89
N ALA A 6 48.49 -12.15 -21.04
CA ALA A 6 48.58 -10.78 -20.57
C ALA A 6 48.12 -10.72 -19.11
N GLY A 7 48.95 -10.16 -18.23
CA GLY A 7 48.57 -9.91 -16.83
C GLY A 7 47.52 -8.81 -16.72
N MET A 8 46.60 -8.95 -15.76
CA MET A 8 45.56 -7.95 -15.47
C MET A 8 46.17 -6.70 -14.84
N THR A 9 45.73 -5.52 -15.27
CA THR A 9 46.24 -4.26 -14.70
C THR A 9 45.50 -3.88 -13.42
N LEU A 10 46.17 -3.20 -12.49
CA LEU A 10 45.53 -2.66 -11.28
C LEU A 10 44.38 -1.70 -11.62
N LEU A 11 44.54 -0.92 -12.69
CA LEU A 11 43.53 0.02 -13.16
C LEU A 11 42.25 -0.70 -13.61
N GLU A 12 42.39 -1.85 -14.26
CA GLU A 12 41.26 -2.68 -14.69
C GLU A 12 40.47 -3.23 -13.51
N VAL A 13 41.15 -3.70 -12.45
CA VAL A 13 40.49 -4.14 -11.22
C VAL A 13 39.78 -2.98 -10.53
N LEU A 14 40.43 -1.82 -10.41
CA LEU A 14 39.82 -0.63 -9.81
C LEU A 14 38.59 -0.18 -10.58
N LEU A 15 38.64 -0.21 -11.91
CA LEU A 15 37.49 0.09 -12.75
C LEU A 15 36.36 -0.92 -12.54
N ALA A 16 36.68 -2.22 -12.52
CA ALA A 16 35.71 -3.28 -12.27
C ALA A 16 35.02 -3.13 -10.91
N MET A 17 35.79 -2.86 -9.85
CA MET A 17 35.25 -2.60 -8.51
C MET A 17 34.40 -1.33 -8.47
N THR A 18 34.78 -0.28 -9.19
CA THR A 18 34.01 0.96 -9.27
C THR A 18 32.64 0.72 -9.93
N VAL A 19 32.62 0.02 -11.07
CA VAL A 19 31.39 -0.34 -11.78
C VAL A 19 30.52 -1.26 -10.92
N LEU A 20 31.12 -2.24 -10.24
CA LEU A 20 30.42 -3.14 -9.32
C LEU A 20 29.76 -2.37 -8.16
N ALA A 21 30.49 -1.45 -7.53
CA ALA A 21 29.97 -0.65 -6.43
C ALA A 21 28.77 0.20 -6.86
N LEU A 22 28.85 0.82 -8.05
CA LEU A 22 27.73 1.58 -8.63
C LEU A 22 26.52 0.68 -8.91
N GLY A 23 26.74 -0.52 -9.45
CA GLY A 23 25.67 -1.49 -9.72
C GLY A 23 24.95 -1.94 -8.45
N VAL A 24 25.70 -2.28 -7.40
CA VAL A 24 25.12 -2.67 -6.10
C VAL A 24 24.38 -1.50 -5.48
N PHE A 25 24.93 -0.28 -5.51
CA PHE A 25 24.26 0.91 -5.01
C PHE A 25 22.93 1.18 -5.73
N ALA A 26 22.91 1.11 -7.06
CA ALA A 26 21.69 1.26 -7.84
C ALA A 26 20.66 0.17 -7.51
N SER A 27 21.12 -1.08 -7.32
CA SER A 27 20.24 -2.20 -6.94
C SER A 27 19.61 -1.99 -5.56
N ALA A 28 20.38 -1.50 -4.58
CA ALA A 28 19.89 -1.22 -3.23
C ALA A 28 18.85 -0.08 -3.23
N ALA A 29 19.08 0.97 -4.02
CA ALA A 29 18.09 2.03 -4.19
C ALA A 29 16.78 1.50 -4.78
N LEU A 30 16.84 0.60 -5.76
CA LEU A 30 15.65 -0.03 -6.33
C LEU A 30 14.95 -0.95 -5.32
N GLN A 31 15.70 -1.69 -4.50
CA GLN A 31 15.17 -2.53 -3.43
C GLN A 31 14.39 -1.68 -2.40
N LEU A 32 14.95 -0.56 -1.96
CA LEU A 32 14.26 0.37 -1.04
C LEU A 32 12.95 0.88 -1.64
N ARG A 33 12.95 1.28 -2.92
CA ARG A 33 11.73 1.71 -3.61
C ARG A 33 10.71 0.58 -3.72
N SER A 34 11.16 -0.65 -3.99
CA SER A 34 10.28 -1.82 -4.05
C SER A 34 9.62 -2.10 -2.70
N LEU A 35 10.35 -1.94 -1.60
CA LEU A 35 9.81 -2.10 -0.25
C LEU A 35 8.73 -1.05 0.03
N GLN A 36 9.00 0.22 -0.27
CA GLN A 36 8.02 1.31 -0.11
C GLN A 36 6.73 1.04 -0.88
N VAL A 37 6.84 0.66 -2.16
CA VAL A 37 5.67 0.35 -3.00
C VAL A 37 4.91 -0.86 -2.47
N SER A 38 5.60 -1.87 -1.97
CA SER A 38 4.96 -3.08 -1.42
C SER A 38 4.22 -2.78 -0.12
N ASP A 39 4.79 -1.93 0.74
CA ASP A 39 4.18 -1.51 2.00
C ASP A 39 2.91 -0.68 1.75
N SER A 40 2.98 0.33 0.87
CA SER A 40 1.80 1.12 0.47
C SER A 40 0.71 0.22 -0.13
N ALA A 41 1.07 -0.70 -1.04
CA ALA A 41 0.10 -1.65 -1.62
C ALA A 41 -0.54 -2.57 -0.57
N HIS A 42 0.22 -2.95 0.47
CA HIS A 42 -0.30 -3.76 1.56
C HIS A 42 -1.32 -2.99 2.42
N LEU A 43 -1.03 -1.72 2.75
CA LEU A 43 -1.97 -0.84 3.46
C LEU A 43 -3.24 -0.59 2.64
N ASP A 44 -3.10 -0.34 1.34
CA ASP A 44 -4.23 -0.13 0.43
C ASP A 44 -5.12 -1.38 0.35
N ALA A 45 -4.51 -2.57 0.28
CA ALA A 45 -5.26 -3.84 0.29
C ALA A 45 -6.02 -4.04 1.61
N GLN A 46 -5.42 -3.70 2.75
CA GLN A 46 -6.09 -3.76 4.06
C GLN A 46 -7.28 -2.79 4.13
N ALA A 47 -7.12 -1.57 3.60
CA ALA A 47 -8.16 -0.57 3.53
C ALA A 47 -9.36 -1.04 2.69
N VAL A 48 -9.09 -1.60 1.51
CA VAL A 48 -10.12 -2.20 0.66
C VAL A 48 -10.81 -3.36 1.37
N GLN A 49 -10.05 -4.27 2.00
CA GLN A 49 -10.62 -5.41 2.73
C GLN A 49 -11.53 -4.96 3.89
N LEU A 50 -11.17 -3.90 4.62
CA LEU A 50 -12.01 -3.33 5.68
C LEU A 50 -13.32 -2.74 5.14
N ALA A 51 -13.24 -1.99 4.04
CA ALA A 51 -14.42 -1.39 3.43
C ALA A 51 -15.35 -2.46 2.81
N GLN A 52 -14.80 -3.46 2.13
CA GLN A 52 -15.56 -4.58 1.58
C GLN A 52 -16.27 -5.38 2.68
N ARG A 53 -15.58 -5.68 3.79
CA ARG A 53 -16.20 -6.37 4.95
C ARG A 53 -17.38 -5.61 5.52
N LEU A 54 -17.31 -4.27 5.64
CA LEU A 54 -18.46 -3.49 6.10
C LEU A 54 -19.64 -3.55 5.13
N LEU A 55 -19.34 -3.44 3.83
CA LEU A 55 -20.36 -3.51 2.80
C LEU A 55 -21.03 -4.88 2.75
N GLU A 56 -20.27 -5.95 2.88
CA GLU A 56 -20.77 -7.32 2.98
C GLU A 56 -21.62 -7.51 4.24
N THR A 57 -21.19 -6.98 5.38
CA THR A 57 -21.96 -7.02 6.63
C THR A 57 -23.30 -6.30 6.47
N ALA A 58 -23.30 -5.10 5.87
CA ALA A 58 -24.52 -4.35 5.60
C ALA A 58 -25.46 -5.07 4.62
N ARG A 59 -24.92 -5.75 3.61
CA ARG A 59 -25.72 -6.56 2.68
C ARG A 59 -26.30 -7.80 3.36
N ALA A 60 -25.52 -8.50 4.17
CA ALA A 60 -25.97 -9.70 4.87
C ALA A 60 -27.05 -9.38 5.92
N ALA A 61 -26.90 -8.27 6.64
CA ALA A 61 -27.87 -7.81 7.63
C ALA A 61 -29.05 -7.03 7.03
N GLY A 62 -28.98 -6.64 5.74
CA GLY A 62 -29.94 -5.75 5.06
C GLY A 62 -29.97 -4.30 5.58
N THR A 63 -29.27 -4.04 6.69
CA THR A 63 -29.18 -2.74 7.35
C THR A 63 -27.78 -2.57 7.94
N LEU A 64 -27.36 -1.32 8.14
CA LEU A 64 -26.15 -1.01 8.88
C LEU A 64 -26.56 -0.27 10.16
N THR A 65 -26.13 -0.73 11.33
CA THR A 65 -26.42 -0.04 12.59
C THR A 65 -25.33 0.97 12.94
N ALA A 66 -25.64 1.95 13.80
CA ALA A 66 -24.66 2.90 14.29
C ALA A 66 -23.52 2.22 15.09
N SER A 67 -23.81 1.09 15.74
CA SER A 67 -22.80 0.28 16.43
C SER A 67 -21.83 -0.40 15.47
N ASP A 68 -22.32 -0.91 14.33
CA ASP A 68 -21.48 -1.55 13.31
C ASP A 68 -20.52 -0.54 12.69
N GLU A 69 -21.04 0.66 12.37
CA GLU A 69 -20.22 1.77 11.88
C GLU A 69 -19.16 2.20 12.91
N ALA A 70 -19.53 2.30 14.19
CA ALA A 70 -18.58 2.66 15.25
C ALA A 70 -17.52 1.58 15.52
N ALA A 71 -17.86 0.30 15.34
CA ALA A 71 -16.92 -0.81 15.44
C ALA A 71 -15.95 -0.81 14.25
N TRP A 72 -16.46 -0.63 13.04
CA TRP A 72 -15.65 -0.52 11.82
C TRP A 72 -14.69 0.68 11.87
N ARG A 73 -15.14 1.86 12.31
CA ARG A 73 -14.28 3.04 12.46
C ARG A 73 -13.12 2.80 13.43
N ARG A 74 -13.35 2.06 14.51
CA ARG A 74 -12.28 1.64 15.44
C ARG A 74 -11.27 0.74 14.75
N GLN A 75 -11.75 -0.24 13.99
CA GLN A 75 -10.89 -1.16 13.24
C GLN A 75 -10.08 -0.44 12.15
N VAL A 76 -10.67 0.54 11.46
CA VAL A 76 -9.97 1.39 10.49
C VAL A 76 -8.78 2.10 11.13
N VAL A 77 -8.98 2.72 12.29
CA VAL A 77 -7.92 3.43 13.03
C VAL A 77 -6.86 2.46 13.57
N GLU A 78 -7.27 1.28 14.03
CA GLU A 78 -6.36 0.24 14.53
C GLU A 78 -5.44 -0.31 13.43
N VAL A 79 -5.98 -0.51 12.23
CA VAL A 79 -5.28 -1.18 11.13
C VAL A 79 -4.52 -0.19 10.24
N LEU A 80 -5.12 0.96 9.91
CA LEU A 80 -4.56 1.95 8.99
C LEU A 80 -3.89 3.12 9.72
N GLY A 81 -3.94 3.14 11.05
CA GLY A 81 -3.32 4.15 11.90
C GLY A 81 -4.25 5.31 12.29
N SER A 82 -3.76 6.16 13.19
CA SER A 82 -4.52 7.25 13.79
C SER A 82 -4.95 8.36 12.82
N SER A 83 -4.31 8.44 11.64
CA SER A 83 -4.66 9.37 10.58
C SER A 83 -5.78 8.88 9.66
N ALA A 84 -6.25 7.63 9.84
CA ALA A 84 -7.30 7.09 9.01
C ALA A 84 -8.68 7.64 9.39
N GLU A 85 -9.43 8.13 8.41
CA GLU A 85 -10.80 8.58 8.58
C GLU A 85 -11.72 7.78 7.66
N GLY A 86 -12.68 7.07 8.26
CA GLY A 86 -13.74 6.38 7.55
C GLY A 86 -15.07 7.09 7.76
N ARG A 87 -15.75 7.46 6.66
CA ARG A 87 -17.08 8.05 6.64
C ARG A 87 -18.04 7.16 5.86
N VAL A 88 -19.18 6.85 6.47
CA VAL A 88 -20.27 6.13 5.80
C VAL A 88 -21.39 7.12 5.54
N SER A 89 -21.86 7.20 4.30
CA SER A 89 -23.00 8.03 3.90
C SER A 89 -24.06 7.19 3.19
N ARG A 90 -25.32 7.39 3.54
CA ARG A 90 -26.46 6.75 2.85
C ARG A 90 -26.91 7.66 1.70
N ALA A 91 -26.69 7.21 0.47
CA ALA A 91 -27.23 7.86 -0.71
C ALA A 91 -28.58 7.23 -1.08
N ALA A 92 -29.42 7.94 -1.84
CA ALA A 92 -30.74 7.47 -2.26
C ALA A 92 -30.62 6.19 -3.13
N GLY A 93 -30.66 5.02 -2.48
CA GLY A 93 -30.55 3.70 -3.12
C GLY A 93 -29.28 2.90 -2.79
N GLY A 94 -28.39 3.34 -1.89
CA GLY A 94 -27.19 2.57 -1.51
C GLY A 94 -26.34 3.18 -0.38
N LEU A 95 -25.33 2.44 0.05
CA LEU A 95 -24.28 2.91 0.97
C LEU A 95 -23.08 3.41 0.16
N SER A 96 -22.59 4.59 0.51
CA SER A 96 -21.31 5.13 0.05
C SER A 96 -20.34 5.14 1.22
N LEU A 97 -19.19 4.51 1.05
CA LEU A 97 -18.06 4.53 1.97
C LEU A 97 -16.97 5.42 1.41
N GLU A 98 -16.52 6.37 2.20
CA GLU A 98 -15.34 7.16 1.93
C GLU A 98 -14.30 6.84 3.01
N LEU A 99 -13.13 6.40 2.60
CA LEU A 99 -12.04 6.04 3.48
C LEU A 99 -10.79 6.80 3.04
N ASN A 100 -10.21 7.56 3.95
CA ASN A 100 -8.94 8.23 3.73
C ASN A 100 -7.91 7.73 4.77
N TRP A 101 -6.67 7.59 4.35
CA TRP A 101 -5.56 7.23 5.23
C TRP A 101 -4.29 7.93 4.76
N SER A 102 -3.20 7.75 5.51
CA SER A 102 -1.90 8.31 5.16
C SER A 102 -0.84 7.29 5.52
N ALA A 103 -0.09 6.83 4.52
CA ALA A 103 1.06 5.97 4.77
C ALA A 103 2.18 6.77 5.44
N PRO A 104 3.02 6.16 6.30
CA PRO A 104 4.15 6.84 6.91
C PRO A 104 5.12 7.39 5.86
N GLY A 105 5.33 8.71 5.84
CA GLY A 105 6.27 9.36 4.93
C GLY A 105 5.69 9.81 3.57
N GLU A 106 4.40 9.57 3.31
CA GLU A 106 3.72 10.10 2.12
C GLU A 106 2.96 11.38 2.45
N ALA A 107 3.21 12.44 1.68
CA ALA A 107 2.44 13.69 1.75
C ALA A 107 1.06 13.55 1.07
N HIS A 108 0.92 12.58 0.16
CA HIS A 108 -0.35 12.30 -0.51
C HIS A 108 -1.22 11.42 0.38
N ARG A 109 -2.48 11.82 0.58
CA ARG A 109 -3.45 11.02 1.33
C ARG A 109 -4.28 10.20 0.35
N PRO A 110 -4.03 8.89 0.21
CA PRO A 110 -4.92 8.05 -0.58
C PRO A 110 -6.36 8.14 -0.05
N SER A 111 -7.29 8.28 -0.98
CA SER A 111 -8.73 8.29 -0.70
C SER A 111 -9.41 7.19 -1.50
N LEU A 112 -10.15 6.33 -0.82
CA LEU A 112 -10.96 5.27 -1.40
C LEU A 112 -12.44 5.64 -1.27
N ASN A 113 -13.13 5.77 -2.39
CA ASN A 113 -14.58 5.94 -2.45
C ASN A 113 -15.20 4.65 -2.98
N LEU A 114 -15.93 3.92 -2.14
CA LEU A 114 -16.61 2.68 -2.49
C LEU A 114 -18.11 2.86 -2.36
N GLN A 115 -18.81 2.74 -3.48
CA GLN A 115 -20.27 2.80 -3.53
C GLN A 115 -20.84 1.39 -3.68
N GLY A 116 -21.80 1.04 -2.83
CA GLY A 116 -22.44 -0.26 -2.83
C GLY A 116 -23.95 -0.15 -2.67
N ARG A 117 -24.69 -0.82 -3.55
CA ARG A 117 -26.13 -1.01 -3.37
C ARG A 117 -26.36 -2.02 -2.24
N VAL A 118 -27.14 -1.62 -1.24
CA VAL A 118 -27.68 -2.51 -0.22
C VAL A 118 -29.14 -2.68 -0.57
N LEU A 119 -29.47 -3.83 -1.16
CA LEU A 119 -30.87 -4.18 -1.43
C LEU A 119 -31.50 -4.64 -0.11
N PRO A 120 -32.72 -4.19 0.21
CA PRO A 120 -33.48 -4.73 1.35
C PRO A 120 -33.86 -6.20 1.13
#